data_AF-A0A367HZB1-F1
#
_entry.id   AF-A0A367HZB1-F1
#
_cell.length_a   1.000
_cell.length_b   1.000
_cell.length_c   1.000
_cell.angle_alpha   90.00
_cell.angle_beta   90.00
_cell.angle_gamma   90.00
#
_symmetry.space_group_name_H-M   'P 1'
#
loop_
_entity.id
_entity.type
_entity.pdbx_description
1 polymer ?
#
loop_
_entity_poly.entity_id
_entity_poly.type
_entity_poly.pdbx_seq_one_letter_code
_entity_poly.pdbx_strand_id
1 'polypeptide(L)' 'MPTYRFTEYPLTEKKSVPCTVCGKKVRRQRTFSQTLNPFNKNEDGSVKTVPDIYRALRVQADAWKAEPETHPGCEAAS' A
#
# COMPACT_ATOMS: atom_id res chain seq x y z
N MET A 1 -28.27 13.49 -15.20
CA MET A 1 -27.20 12.48 -15.05
C MET A 1 -26.19 13.05 -14.07
N PRO A 2 -26.01 12.48 -12.87
CA PRO A 2 -25.02 13.00 -11.92
C PRO A 2 -23.61 12.81 -12.48
N THR A 3 -22.83 13.89 -12.51
CA THR A 3 -21.41 13.84 -12.89
C THR A 3 -20.59 13.46 -11.68
N TYR A 4 -20.00 12.26 -11.68
CA TYR A 4 -19.14 11.82 -10.60
C TYR A 4 -17.69 12.17 -10.90
N ARG A 5 -17.00 12.75 -9.91
CA ARG A 5 -15.56 12.98 -9.97
C ARG A 5 -14.85 11.76 -9.40
N PHE A 6 -13.87 11.27 -10.15
CA PHE A 6 -12.99 10.19 -9.73
C PHE A 6 -11.62 10.80 -9.53
N THR A 7 -11.17 10.85 -8.27
CA THR A 7 -9.86 11.41 -7.92
C THR A 7 -9.02 10.33 -7.28
N GLU A 8 -7.87 10.02 -7.87
CA GLU A 8 -6.93 9.05 -7.32
C GLU A 8 -6.05 9.71 -6.26
N TYR A 9 -5.90 9.04 -5.12
CA TYR A 9 -5.01 9.44 -4.04
C TYR A 9 -3.90 8.39 -3.87
N PRO A 10 -2.67 8.67 -4.33
CA PRO A 10 -1.53 7.79 -4.12
C PRO A 10 -0.86 8.03 -2.77
N LEU A 11 -0.31 6.96 -2.19
CA LEU A 11 0.57 6.92 -1.04
C LEU A 11 1.80 6.07 -1.38
N THR A 12 2.96 6.70 -1.47
CA THR A 12 4.23 6.02 -1.73
C THR A 12 4.96 5.78 -0.43
N GLU A 13 5.29 4.52 -0.15
CA GLU A 13 5.99 4.13 1.06
C GLU A 13 7.24 3.31 0.72
N LYS A 14 8.26 3.43 1.58
CA LYS A 14 9.55 2.77 1.42
C LYS A 14 9.80 1.87 2.63
N LYS A 15 10.38 0.70 2.42
CA LYS A 15 10.84 -0.18 3.50
C LYS A 15 12.29 -0.59 3.27
N SER A 16 13.03 -0.70 4.38
CA SER A 16 14.38 -1.27 4.40
C SER A 16 14.40 -2.36 5.46
N VAL A 17 14.50 -3.60 5.02
CA VAL A 17 14.45 -4.78 5.89
C VAL A 17 15.65 -5.71 5.58
N PRO A 18 16.16 -6.46 6.56
CA PRO A 18 17.17 -7.47 6.31
C PRO A 18 16.58 -8.63 5.49
N CYS A 19 17.36 -9.18 4.56
CA CYS A 19 16.99 -10.38 3.83
C CYS A 19 16.89 -11.57 4.78
N THR A 20 15.80 -12.33 4.67
CA THR A 20 15.55 -13.54 5.47
C THR A 20 16.62 -14.63 5.31
N VAL A 21 17.30 -14.69 4.17
CA VAL A 21 18.28 -15.74 3.85
C VAL A 21 19.71 -15.36 4.26
N CYS A 22 20.16 -14.15 3.93
CA CYS A 22 21.57 -13.76 4.08
C CYS A 22 21.79 -12.55 5.00
N GLY A 23 20.73 -11.95 5.54
CA GLY A 23 20.80 -10.76 6.40
C GLY A 23 21.16 -9.44 5.71
N LYS A 24 21.49 -9.44 4.41
CA LYS A 24 21.79 -8.21 3.65
C LYS A 24 20.56 -7.29 3.60
N LYS A 25 20.79 -5.98 3.70
CA LYS A 25 19.71 -4.98 3.66
C LYS A 25 19.07 -4.94 2.27
N VAL A 26 17.75 -5.13 2.22
CA VAL A 26 16.91 -4.96 1.03
C VAL A 26 16.15 -3.66 1.17
N ARG A 27 16.09 -2.88 0.09
CA ARG A 27 15.27 -1.67 -0.01
C ARG A 27 14.19 -1.87 -1.04
N ARG A 28 12.94 -1.59 -0.67
CA ARG A 28 11.78 -1.62 -1.56
C ARG A 28 10.97 -0.36 -1.43
N GLN A 29 10.30 0.00 -2.52
CA GLN A 29 9.36 1.10 -2.60
C GLN A 29 8.09 0.55 -3.26
N ARG A 30 6.93 0.88 -2.69
CA ARG A 30 5.63 0.54 -3.26
C ARG A 30 4.70 1.73 -3.16
N THR A 31 3.93 1.95 -4.22
CA THR A 31 2.87 2.94 -4.26
C THR A 31 1.53 2.23 -4.07
N PHE A 32 0.76 2.67 -3.09
CA PHE A 32 -0.62 2.26 -2.85
C PHE A 32 -1.53 3.39 -3.31
N SER A 33 -2.59 3.11 -4.05
CA SER A 33 -3.55 4.15 -4.45
C SER A 33 -4.98 3.72 -4.18
N GLN A 34 -5.83 4.69 -3.92
CA GLN A 34 -7.28 4.48 -3.86
C GLN A 34 -7.99 5.65 -4.52
N THR A 35 -9.10 5.35 -5.18
CA THR A 35 -9.92 6.36 -5.85
C THR A 35 -11.03 6.84 -4.92
N LEU A 36 -11.11 8.15 -4.71
CA LEU A 36 -12.28 8.79 -4.14
C LEU A 36 -13.39 8.76 -5.18
N ASN A 37 -14.42 7.95 -4.93
CA ASN A 37 -15.62 7.88 -5.75
C ASN A 37 -16.84 7.52 -4.87
N PRO A 38 -18.08 7.75 -5.33
CA PRO A 38 -19.29 7.48 -4.55
C PRO A 38 -19.55 6.00 -4.21
N PHE A 39 -18.82 5.09 -4.84
CA PHE A 39 -18.93 3.65 -4.64
C PHE A 39 -17.86 3.11 -3.68
N ASN A 40 -16.82 3.90 -3.39
CA ASN A 40 -15.79 3.58 -2.42
C ASN A 40 -16.34 3.88 -1.03
N LYS A 41 -16.92 2.85 -0.40
CA LYS A 41 -17.64 2.95 0.86
C LYS A 41 -16.87 2.33 2.03
N ASN A 42 -17.12 2.84 3.23
CA ASN A 42 -16.75 2.22 4.49
C ASN A 42 -17.70 1.04 4.80
N GLU A 43 -17.36 0.26 5.85
CA GLU A 43 -18.18 -0.88 6.28
C GLU A 43 -19.60 -0.46 6.71
N ASP A 44 -19.75 0.77 7.23
CA ASP A 44 -21.04 1.38 7.58
C ASP A 44 -21.83 1.89 6.36
N GLY A 45 -21.26 1.81 5.15
CA GLY A 45 -21.90 2.23 3.90
C GLY A 45 -21.72 3.71 3.53
N SER A 46 -21.11 4.54 4.38
CA SER A 46 -20.71 5.91 4.04
C SER A 46 -19.61 5.94 2.97
N VAL A 47 -19.57 6.98 2.14
CA VAL A 47 -18.49 7.17 1.16
C VAL A 47 -17.19 7.52 1.90
N LYS A 48 -16.09 6.84 1.57
CA LYS A 48 -14.78 7.11 2.16
C LYS A 48 -14.41 8.56 1.94
N THR A 49 -14.00 9.24 3.00
CA THR A 49 -13.40 10.56 2.90
C THR A 49 -11.92 10.46 2.54
N VAL A 50 -11.30 11.57 2.15
CA VAL A 50 -9.85 11.61 1.90
C VAL A 50 -9.03 11.14 3.12
N PRO A 51 -9.35 11.55 4.37
CA PRO A 51 -8.73 10.99 5.56
C PRO A 51 -8.90 9.46 5.70
N ASP A 52 -10.07 8.91 5.38
CA ASP A 52 -10.31 7.46 5.43
C ASP A 52 -9.47 6.71 4.41
N ILE A 53 -9.34 7.27 3.20
CA ILE A 53 -8.49 6.74 2.15
C ILE A 53 -7.04 6.67 2.64
N TYR A 54 -6.49 7.77 3.16
CA TYR A 54 -5.12 7.76 3.68
C TYR A 54 -4.94 6.81 4.86
N ARG A 55 -5.93 6.69 5.76
CA ARG A 55 -5.88 5.72 6.86
C ARG A 55 -5.85 4.29 6.34
N ALA A 56 -6.69 3.95 5.36
CA ALA A 56 -6.69 2.63 4.74
C ALA A 56 -5.37 2.33 4.01
N LEU A 57 -4.86 3.29 3.25
CA LEU A 57 -3.57 3.16 2.56
C LEU A 57 -2.41 3.00 3.55
N ARG A 58 -2.46 3.69 4.70
CA ARG A 58 -1.48 3.56 5.78
C ARG A 58 -1.47 2.13 6.34
N VAL A 59 -2.65 1.59 6.65
CA VAL A 59 -2.78 0.21 7.15
C VAL A 59 -2.23 -0.80 6.14
N GLN A 60 -2.52 -0.63 4.85
CA GLN A 60 -1.94 -1.48 3.79
C GLN A 60 -0.42 -1.34 3.71
N ALA A 61 0.10 -0.12 3.80
CA ALA A 61 1.53 0.12 3.77
C ALA A 61 2.25 -0.45 5.01
N ASP A 62 1.64 -0.37 6.18
CA ASP A 62 2.21 -0.93 7.41
C ASP A 62 2.20 -2.46 7.38
N ALA A 63 1.12 -3.08 6.88
CA ALA A 63 1.08 -4.52 6.63
C ALA A 63 2.19 -4.96 5.65
N TRP A 64 2.35 -4.23 4.55
CA TRP A 64 3.43 -4.49 3.58
C TRP A 64 4.83 -4.26 4.17
N LYS A 65 5.01 -3.30 5.09
CA LYS A 65 6.29 -3.07 5.77
C LYS A 65 6.67 -4.23 6.69
N ALA A 66 5.68 -4.91 7.27
CA ALA A 66 5.91 -6.08 8.11
C ALA A 66 6.24 -7.35 7.32
N GLU A 67 5.92 -7.39 6.01
CA GLU A 67 6.26 -8.54 5.17
C GLU A 67 7.78 -8.70 5.02
N PRO A 68 8.31 -9.92 5.25
CA PRO A 68 9.72 -10.22 5.03
C PRO A 68 10.07 -10.09 3.54
N GLU A 69 11.32 -9.72 3.25
CA GLU A 69 11.80 -9.63 1.88
C GLU A 69 13.00 -10.56 1.67
N THR A 70 13.04 -11.18 0.50
CA THR A 70 14.22 -11.88 -0.01
C THR A 70 14.88 -10.99 -1.05
N HIS A 71 16.21 -10.87 -0.99
CA HIS A 71 16.93 -10.11 -2.01
C HIS A 71 17.05 -10.95 -3.29
N PRO A 72 17.09 -10.34 -4.49
CA PRO A 72 17.03 -11.07 -5.75
C PRO A 72 18.11 -12.16 -5.90
N GLY A 73 19.30 -11.93 -5.32
CA GLY A 73 20.39 -12.90 -5.31
C GLY A 73 20.13 -14.17 -4.50
N CYS A 74 19.23 -14.15 -3.51
CA CYS A 74 18.77 -15.35 -2.81
C CYS A 74 17.43 -15.88 -3.33
N GLU A 75 16.65 -15.05 -4.03
CA GLU A 75 15.40 -15.48 -4.68
C GLU A 75 15.70 -16.44 -5.84
N ALA A 76 16.79 -16.21 -6.58
CA ALA A 76 17.24 -17.06 -7.68
C ALA A 76 17.88 -18.41 -7.26
N ALA A 77 17.97 -18.69 -5.95
CA ALA A 77 18.59 -19.91 -5.42
C ALA A 77 17.56 -20.93 -4.84
N SER A 78 16.26 -20.70 -5.08
CA SER A 78 15.17 -21.61 -4.67
C SER A 78 14.82 -22.61 -5.77
#